data_AF-A0A357V3W3-F1
#
_entry.id   AF-A0A357V3W3-F1
#
_cell.length_a   1.000
_cell.length_b   1.000
_cell.length_c   1.000
_cell.angle_alpha   90.00
_cell.angle_beta   90.00
_cell.angle_gamma   90.00
#
_symmetry.space_group_name_H-M   'P 1'
#
loop_
_entity.id
_entity.type
_entity.pdbx_description
1 polymer ?
#
loop_
_entity_poly.entity_id
_entity_poly.type
_entity_poly.pdbx_seq_one_letter_code
_entity_poly.pdbx_strand_id
1 'polypeptide(L)'
;MVLPRDGSKPEQVVLLLHGVGSDGDDLINLATYFGRVLPKAVFIAPNAPFRFDGGPMGFQWFSLADPSKEKKLEGVKMAAPILNALIDHLLAELGLDESKMALIGFSQGTMMALHVGPR
;
A
#
# COMPACT_ATOMS: atom_id res chain seq x y z
N MET A 1 -2.85 -10.54 2.71
CA MET A 1 -4.12 -10.29 2.00
C MET A 1 -5.27 -10.85 2.83
N VAL A 2 -6.41 -10.17 2.86
CA VAL A 2 -7.66 -10.63 3.50
C VAL A 2 -8.76 -10.59 2.45
N LEU A 3 -9.42 -11.72 2.23
CA LEU A 3 -10.52 -11.88 1.27
C LEU A 3 -11.80 -11.18 1.75
N PRO A 4 -12.77 -10.94 0.84
CA PRO A 4 -14.07 -10.38 1.20
C PRO A 4 -14.74 -11.09 2.37
N ARG A 5 -15.28 -10.29 3.30
CA ARG A 5 -15.89 -10.78 4.54
C ARG A 5 -17.14 -11.61 4.28
N ASP A 6 -17.90 -11.28 3.24
CA ASP A 6 -19.12 -11.98 2.87
C ASP A 6 -18.87 -13.25 2.02
N GLY A 7 -17.60 -13.55 1.72
CA GLY A 7 -17.21 -14.70 0.91
C GLY A 7 -17.48 -14.55 -0.60
N SER A 8 -17.91 -13.37 -1.04
CA SER A 8 -18.11 -13.08 -2.45
C SER A 8 -16.79 -12.94 -3.22
N LYS A 9 -16.87 -12.93 -4.56
CA LYS A 9 -15.74 -12.51 -5.40
C LYS A 9 -15.43 -11.03 -5.11
N PRO A 10 -14.16 -10.61 -5.01
CA PRO A 10 -13.81 -9.22 -4.76
C PRO A 10 -14.43 -8.27 -5.79
N GLU A 11 -15.16 -7.25 -5.31
CA GLU A 11 -15.69 -6.15 -6.14
C GLU A 11 -14.91 -4.84 -5.95
N GLN A 12 -14.06 -4.79 -4.92
CA GLN A 12 -13.29 -3.62 -4.49
C GLN A 12 -11.92 -4.07 -3.97
N VAL A 13 -10.91 -3.20 -4.11
CA VAL A 13 -9.57 -3.41 -3.55
C VAL A 13 -9.24 -2.28 -2.60
N VAL A 14 -8.76 -2.60 -1.41
CA VAL A 14 -8.18 -1.64 -0.48
C VAL A 14 -6.70 -1.97 -0.29
N LEU A 15 -5.83 -1.13 -0.83
CA LEU A 15 -4.38 -1.27 -0.71
C LEU A 15 -3.87 -0.43 0.46
N LEU A 16 -3.32 -1.09 1.46
CA LEU A 16 -2.83 -0.53 2.72
C LEU A 16 -1.31 -0.34 2.63
N LEU A 17 -0.83 0.91 2.71
CA LEU A 17 0.58 1.26 2.56
C LEU A 17 1.17 1.69 3.91
N HIS A 18 2.06 0.86 4.46
CA HIS A 18 2.65 1.06 5.79
C HIS A 18 3.68 2.20 5.82
N GLY A 19 4.01 2.66 7.03
CA GLY A 19 5.04 3.67 7.27
C GLY A 19 6.46 3.10 7.25
N VAL A 20 7.46 3.98 7.21
CA VAL A 20 8.87 3.59 7.29
C VAL A 20 9.16 2.74 8.54
N GLY A 21 9.90 1.64 8.39
CA GLY A 21 10.29 0.74 9.48
C GLY A 21 9.23 -0.28 9.90
N SER A 22 8.02 -0.20 9.32
CA SER A 22 6.92 -1.15 9.56
C SER A 22 6.86 -2.20 8.43
N ASP A 23 5.77 -2.96 8.37
CA ASP A 23 5.49 -3.96 7.36
C ASP A 23 3.99 -4.04 7.03
N GLY A 24 3.63 -4.92 6.09
CA GLY A 24 2.24 -5.14 5.70
C GLY A 24 1.38 -5.79 6.79
N ASP A 25 1.98 -6.61 7.65
CA ASP A 25 1.27 -7.34 8.70
C ASP A 25 0.77 -6.37 9.80
N ASP A 26 1.50 -5.29 10.06
CA ASP A 26 1.04 -4.22 10.96
C ASP A 26 -0.29 -3.60 10.47
N LEU A 27 -0.38 -3.25 9.19
CA LEU A 27 -1.57 -2.58 8.66
C LEU A 27 -2.71 -3.53 8.28
N ILE A 28 -2.44 -4.79 7.92
CA ILE A 28 -3.48 -5.71 7.44
C ILE A 28 -4.57 -5.93 8.50
N ASN A 29 -4.23 -5.76 9.79
CA ASN A 29 -5.18 -5.86 10.90
C ASN A 29 -6.36 -4.87 10.81
N LEU A 30 -6.19 -3.74 10.10
CA LEU A 30 -7.27 -2.79 9.82
C LEU A 30 -8.41 -3.40 8.99
N ALA A 31 -8.13 -4.44 8.20
CA ALA A 31 -9.13 -5.15 7.39
C ALA A 31 -10.29 -5.70 8.25
N THR A 32 -10.02 -6.10 9.49
CA THR A 32 -11.05 -6.62 10.42
C THR A 32 -12.11 -5.56 10.75
N TYR A 33 -11.72 -4.29 10.79
CA TYR A 33 -12.60 -3.17 11.07
C TYR A 33 -13.30 -2.69 9.80
N PHE A 34 -12.53 -2.46 8.73
CA PHE A 34 -13.07 -1.97 7.47
C PHE A 34 -13.94 -2.99 6.75
N GLY A 35 -13.67 -4.29 6.86
CA GLY A 35 -14.49 -5.33 6.27
C GLY A 35 -15.94 -5.37 6.79
N ARG A 36 -16.25 -4.67 7.88
CA ARG A 36 -17.63 -4.49 8.36
C ARG A 36 -18.43 -3.51 7.50
N VAL A 37 -17.77 -2.51 6.92
CA VAL A 37 -18.39 -1.46 6.09
C VAL A 37 -18.08 -1.64 4.60
N LEU A 38 -17.05 -2.42 4.27
CA LEU A 38 -16.65 -2.82 2.92
C LEU A 38 -16.64 -4.36 2.81
N PRO A 39 -17.80 -5.03 2.89
CA PRO A 39 -17.86 -6.50 3.00
C PRO A 39 -17.34 -7.23 1.76
N LYS A 40 -17.37 -6.57 0.59
CA LYS A 40 -16.94 -7.10 -0.70
C LYS A 40 -15.51 -6.74 -1.10
N ALA A 41 -14.80 -6.00 -0.25
CA ALA A 41 -13.45 -5.57 -0.54
C ALA A 41 -12.43 -6.68 -0.19
N VAL A 42 -11.45 -6.86 -1.07
CA VAL A 42 -10.20 -7.52 -0.71
C VAL A 42 -9.24 -6.47 -0.13
N PHE A 43 -8.59 -6.81 0.98
CA PHE A 43 -7.59 -5.95 1.62
C PHE A 43 -6.20 -6.52 1.38
N ILE A 44 -5.29 -5.67 0.91
CA ILE A 44 -3.92 -6.06 0.58
C ILE A 44 -2.99 -5.07 1.25
N ALA A 45 -1.99 -5.55 1.97
CA ALA A 45 -0.96 -4.75 2.62
C ALA A 45 0.40 -5.29 2.20
N PRO A 46 1.03 -4.75 1.15
CA PRO A 46 2.34 -5.20 0.71
C PRO A 46 3.41 -4.67 1.67
N ASN A 47 4.50 -5.43 1.80
CA ASN A 47 5.75 -4.87 2.30
C ASN A 47 6.32 -3.91 1.26
N ALA A 48 6.84 -2.78 1.72
CA ALA A 48 7.58 -1.86 0.88
C ALA A 48 8.85 -2.55 0.29
N PRO A 49 9.35 -2.10 -0.88
CA PRO A 49 10.34 -2.87 -1.64
C PRO A 49 11.75 -2.92 -1.02
N PHE A 50 12.06 -2.08 -0.04
CA PHE A 50 13.39 -2.01 0.56
C PHE A 50 13.36 -2.36 2.04
N ARG A 51 14.46 -2.92 2.55
CA ARG A 51 14.66 -3.12 3.99
C ARG A 51 14.82 -1.77 4.69
N PHE A 52 14.36 -1.71 5.93
CA PHE A 52 14.50 -0.49 6.74
C PHE A 52 15.96 -0.24 7.13
N ASP A 53 16.46 0.97 6.89
CA ASP A 53 17.87 1.31 7.18
C ASP A 53 18.16 1.42 8.69
N GLY A 54 17.13 1.72 9.50
CA GLY A 54 17.27 2.04 10.92
C GLY A 54 17.18 0.86 11.88
N GLY A 55 17.09 -0.38 11.40
CA GLY A 55 16.92 -1.55 12.27
C GLY A 55 17.04 -2.90 11.55
N PRO A 56 17.06 -4.01 12.31
CA PRO A 56 17.23 -5.35 11.75
C PRO A 56 15.99 -5.91 11.06
N MET A 57 14.83 -5.26 11.24
CA MET A 57 13.51 -5.70 10.78
C MET A 57 12.77 -4.52 10.13
N GLY A 58 11.70 -4.85 9.40
CA GLY A 58 10.83 -3.85 8.76
C GLY A 58 11.29 -3.44 7.35
N PHE A 59 10.46 -2.60 6.74
CA PHE A 59 10.60 -2.18 5.36
C PHE A 59 10.40 -0.66 5.20
N GLN A 60 10.84 -0.14 4.07
CA GLN A 60 10.69 1.25 3.69
C GLN A 60 10.44 1.39 2.19
N TRP A 61 9.68 2.42 1.80
CA TRP A 61 9.43 2.75 0.41
C TRP A 61 10.65 3.42 -0.22
N PHE A 62 11.36 4.20 0.57
CA PHE A 62 12.62 4.85 0.21
C PHE A 62 13.39 5.20 1.48
N SER A 63 14.70 5.40 1.34
CA SER A 63 15.57 5.75 2.47
C SER A 63 15.24 7.13 3.05
N LEU A 64 15.36 7.23 4.38
CA LEU A 64 15.31 8.50 5.12
C LEU A 64 16.67 8.86 5.74
N ALA A 65 17.77 8.26 5.28
CA ALA A 65 19.12 8.63 5.71
C ALA A 65 19.39 10.14 5.51
N ASP A 66 18.85 10.70 4.43
CA ASP A 66 18.71 12.14 4.23
C ASP A 66 17.21 12.51 4.24
N PRO A 67 16.71 13.19 5.29
CA PRO A 67 15.30 13.52 5.45
C PRO A 67 14.89 14.83 4.75
N SER A 68 15.76 15.43 3.92
CA SER A 68 15.44 16.63 3.13
C SER A 68 14.24 16.39 2.20
N LYS A 69 13.57 17.48 1.81
CA LYS A 69 12.37 17.39 0.95
C LYS A 69 12.72 16.84 -0.43
N GLU A 70 13.88 17.23 -0.93
CA GLU A 70 14.43 16.86 -2.22
C GLU A 70 14.69 15.35 -2.26
N LYS A 71 15.37 14.80 -1.25
CA LYS A 71 15.62 13.35 -1.16
C LYS A 71 14.36 12.53 -0.93
N LYS A 72 13.41 13.04 -0.15
CA LYS A 72 12.09 12.41 -0.04
C LYS A 72 11.38 12.34 -1.39
N LEU A 73 11.39 13.41 -2.18
CA LEU A 73 10.77 13.43 -3.50
C LEU A 73 11.47 12.48 -4.48
N GLU A 74 12.80 12.44 -4.49
CA GLU A 74 13.57 11.47 -5.27
C GLU A 74 13.19 10.03 -4.89
N GLY A 75 13.12 9.75 -3.59
CA GLY A 75 12.71 8.45 -3.07
C GLY A 75 11.30 8.04 -3.48
N VAL A 76 10.33 8.95 -3.37
CA VAL A 76 8.96 8.74 -3.83
C VAL A 76 8.92 8.43 -5.33
N LYS A 77 9.61 9.22 -6.16
CA LYS A 77 9.66 9.00 -7.62
C LYS A 77 10.29 7.67 -8.00
N MET A 78 11.28 7.22 -7.23
CA MET A 78 11.93 5.92 -7.44
C MET A 78 11.01 4.75 -7.08
N ALA A 79 10.27 4.86 -5.97
CA ALA A 79 9.37 3.80 -5.52
C ALA A 79 8.02 3.74 -6.27
N ALA A 80 7.58 4.88 -6.83
CA ALA A 80 6.32 5.02 -7.55
C ALA A 80 6.12 3.99 -8.68
N PRO A 81 7.05 3.76 -9.63
CA PRO A 81 6.87 2.78 -10.69
C PRO A 81 6.72 1.34 -10.16
N ILE A 82 7.37 0.99 -9.05
CA ILE A 82 7.25 -0.33 -8.40
C ILE A 82 5.83 -0.50 -7.86
N LEU A 83 5.33 0.52 -7.15
CA LEU A 83 3.97 0.50 -6.59
C LEU A 83 2.90 0.53 -7.69
N ASN A 84 3.11 1.29 -8.77
CA ASN A 84 2.20 1.30 -9.92
C ASN A 84 2.11 -0.07 -10.58
N ALA A 85 3.25 -0.74 -10.81
CA ALA A 85 3.26 -2.08 -11.38
C ALA A 85 2.50 -3.09 -10.49
N LEU A 86 2.62 -2.97 -9.17
CA LEU A 86 1.83 -3.78 -8.23
C LEU A 86 0.34 -3.48 -8.35
N ILE A 87 -0.06 -2.21 -8.40
CA ILE A 87 -1.46 -1.81 -8.56
C ILE A 87 -2.04 -2.39 -9.86
N ASP A 88 -1.33 -2.23 -10.97
CA ASP A 88 -1.76 -2.71 -12.29
C ASP A 88 -1.93 -4.23 -12.30
N HIS A 89 -0.96 -4.94 -11.70
CA HIS A 89 -1.01 -6.39 -11.56
C HIS A 89 -2.24 -6.85 -10.76
N LEU A 90 -2.48 -6.24 -9.60
CA LEU A 90 -3.61 -6.60 -8.73
C LEU A 90 -4.96 -6.33 -9.40
N LEU A 91 -5.11 -5.19 -10.07
CA LEU A 91 -6.33 -4.84 -10.78
C LEU A 91 -6.59 -5.81 -11.94
N ALA A 92 -5.57 -6.14 -12.72
CA ALA A 92 -5.67 -7.11 -13.81
C ALA A 92 -6.03 -8.52 -13.31
N GLU A 93 -5.38 -8.99 -12.24
CA GLU A 93 -5.65 -10.31 -11.66
C GLU A 93 -7.09 -10.44 -11.14
N LEU A 94 -7.62 -9.37 -10.54
CA LEU A 94 -8.98 -9.35 -9.99
C LEU A 94 -10.05 -9.03 -11.05
N GLY A 95 -9.63 -8.54 -12.22
CA GLY A 95 -10.54 -8.05 -13.27
C GLY A 95 -11.30 -6.80 -12.83
N LEU A 96 -10.63 -5.91 -12.09
CA LEU A 96 -11.16 -4.65 -11.57
C LEU A 96 -10.41 -3.47 -12.21
N ASP A 97 -11.02 -2.28 -12.17
CA ASP A 97 -10.41 -1.03 -12.60
C ASP A 97 -10.11 -0.11 -11.41
N GLU A 98 -9.44 1.00 -11.68
CA GLU A 98 -9.02 1.99 -10.67
C GLU A 98 -10.20 2.59 -9.90
N SER A 99 -11.41 2.64 -10.48
CA SER A 99 -12.62 3.13 -9.78
C SER A 99 -13.07 2.22 -8.64
N LYS A 100 -12.53 0.99 -8.57
CA LYS A 100 -12.77 0.00 -7.53
C LYS A 100 -11.65 -0.09 -6.50
N MET A 101 -10.60 0.72 -6.63
CA MET A 101 -9.48 0.72 -5.70
C MET A 101 -9.52 1.92 -4.75
N ALA A 102 -9.18 1.67 -3.48
CA ALA A 102 -8.84 2.70 -2.51
C ALA A 102 -7.41 2.49 -2.01
N LEU A 103 -6.66 3.57 -1.88
CA LEU A 103 -5.34 3.59 -1.24
C LEU A 103 -5.46 4.14 0.17
N ILE A 104 -4.99 3.41 1.17
CA ILE A 104 -4.92 3.87 2.56
C ILE A 104 -3.45 3.84 2.98
N GLY A 105 -2.83 5.00 3.11
CA GLY A 105 -1.43 5.11 3.52
C GLY A 105 -1.26 5.69 4.92
N PHE A 106 -0.25 5.23 5.64
CA PHE A 106 0.23 5.83 6.89
C PHE A 106 1.66 6.37 6.76
N SER A 107 1.90 7.60 7.21
CA SER A 107 3.23 8.24 7.22
C SER A 107 3.92 8.18 5.84
N GLN A 108 5.04 7.46 5.68
CA GLN A 108 5.71 7.29 4.39
C GLN A 108 4.79 6.62 3.34
N GLY A 109 3.92 5.70 3.76
CA GLY A 109 2.90 5.11 2.88
C GLY A 109 1.85 6.13 2.42
N THR A 110 1.55 7.17 3.20
CA THR A 110 0.69 8.28 2.76
C THR A 110 1.37 9.08 1.65
N MET A 111 2.68 9.32 1.74
CA MET A 111 3.43 10.01 0.68
C MET A 111 3.33 9.23 -0.63
N MET A 112 3.47 7.90 -0.57
CA MET A 112 3.30 7.04 -1.73
C MET A 112 1.87 7.08 -2.26
N ALA A 113 0.86 6.89 -1.40
CA ALA A 113 -0.56 6.92 -1.78
C ALA A 113 -0.94 8.21 -2.53
N LEU A 114 -0.52 9.36 -2.00
CA LEU A 114 -0.82 10.67 -2.60
C LEU A 114 -0.04 10.92 -3.89
N HIS A 115 1.11 10.26 -4.09
CA HIS A 115 1.89 10.41 -5.32
C HIS A 115 1.38 9.54 -6.46
N VAL A 116 0.98 8.29 -6.17
CA VAL A 116 0.50 7.35 -7.20
C VAL A 116 -1.01 7.39 -7.41
N GLY A 117 -1.76 7.92 -6.44
CA GLY A 117 -3.22 8.00 -6.47
C GLY A 117 -3.78 8.88 -7.61
N PRO A 118 -3.14 10.00 -7.99
CA PRO A 118 -3.47 10.73 -9.22
C PRO A 118 -3.00 9.93 -10.44
N ARG A 119 -3.86 9.04 -10.91
CA ARG A 119 -3.74 8.26 -12.13
C ARG A 119 -5.09 8.24 -12.83
#